data_AF-A0A0F0LV33-F1
#
_entry.id   AF-A0A0F0LV33-F1
#
_cell.length_a   1.000
_cell.length_b   1.000
_cell.length_c   1.000
_cell.angle_alpha   90.00
_cell.angle_beta   90.00
_cell.angle_gamma   90.00
#
_symmetry.space_group_name_H-M   'P 1'
#
loop_
_entity.id
_entity.type
_entity.pdbx_description
1 polymer ?
#
loop_
_entity_poly.entity_id
_entity_poly.type
_entity_poly.pdbx_seq_one_letter_code
_entity_poly.pdbx_strand_id
1 'polypeptide(L)' 'MAAASDRLMLLDTASLYFRAFYGVPESVTAADGTPVNAVRGLLDSIARLGSTLRRTSSPAGTTTGVRGGASS' A
#
# COMPACT_ATOMS: atom_id res chain seq x y z
N MET A 1 23.22 -10.21 -6.49
CA MET A 1 22.01 -9.35 -6.53
C MET A 1 21.35 -9.40 -5.17
N ALA A 2 21.21 -8.25 -4.47
CA ALA A 2 20.25 -8.19 -3.38
C ALA A 2 18.85 -8.24 -4.02
N ALA A 3 18.10 -9.30 -3.74
CA ALA A 3 16.70 -9.34 -4.12
C ALA A 3 16.04 -8.10 -3.50
N ALA A 4 15.36 -7.28 -4.31
CA ALA A 4 14.46 -6.29 -3.76
C ALA A 4 13.53 -7.04 -2.81
N SER A 5 13.61 -6.79 -1.50
CA SER A 5 12.71 -7.44 -0.55
C SER A 5 11.30 -7.13 -0.99
N ASP A 6 10.60 -8.15 -1.44
CA ASP A 6 9.24 -7.99 -1.91
C ASP A 6 8.38 -7.68 -0.69
N ARG A 7 8.12 -6.39 -0.46
CA ARG A 7 7.31 -5.97 0.69
C ARG A 7 5.85 -6.29 0.38
N LEU A 8 5.26 -7.10 1.23
CA LEU A 8 3.83 -7.35 1.20
C LEU A 8 3.10 -6.26 1.99
N MET A 9 1.94 -5.80 1.50
CA MET A 9 0.97 -5.08 2.32
C MET A 9 -0.12 -6.06 2.73
N LEU A 10 -0.34 -6.21 4.04
CA LEU A 10 -1.44 -6.99 4.58
C LEU A 10 -2.56 -6.04 5.02
N LEU A 11 -3.77 -6.27 4.53
CA LEU A 11 -4.95 -5.45 4.79
C LEU A 11 -5.98 -6.28 5.58
N ASP A 12 -6.52 -5.71 6.66
CA ASP A 12 -7.71 -6.25 7.32
C ASP A 12 -8.96 -5.66 6.67
N THR A 13 -9.47 -6.36 5.66
CA THR A 13 -10.62 -5.92 4.87
C THR A 13 -11.90 -5.80 5.69
N ALA A 14 -12.12 -6.65 6.71
CA ALA A 14 -13.34 -6.62 7.50
C ALA A 14 -13.43 -5.33 8.33
N SER A 15 -12.33 -4.99 9.02
CA SER A 15 -12.25 -3.74 9.78
C SER A 15 -12.33 -2.50 8.88
N LEU A 16 -11.74 -2.54 7.69
CA LEU A 16 -11.83 -1.44 6.73
C LEU A 16 -13.24 -1.27 6.16
N TYR A 17 -13.90 -2.38 5.82
CA TYR A 17 -15.29 -2.37 5.37
C TYR A 17 -16.21 -1.80 6.45
N PHE A 18 -16.07 -2.24 7.70
CA PHE A 18 -16.85 -1.75 8.84
C PHE A 18 -16.69 -0.22 9.00
N ARG A 19 -15.45 0.27 8.96
CA ARG A 19 -15.16 1.71 9.04
C ARG A 19 -15.77 2.48 7.88
N ALA A 20 -15.77 1.92 6.67
CA ALA A 20 -16.40 2.55 5.51
C ALA A 20 -17.93 2.57 5.62
N PHE A 21 -18.53 1.46 6.05
CA PHE A 21 -19.98 1.31 6.22
C PHE A 21 -20.56 2.34 7.19
N TYR A 22 -19.91 2.55 8.35
CA TYR A 22 -20.38 3.51 9.36
C TYR A 22 -19.78 4.92 9.23
N GLY A 23 -18.71 5.08 8.45
CA GLY A 23 -17.98 6.35 8.31
C GLY A 23 -18.30 7.14 7.05
N VAL A 24 -18.89 6.51 6.03
CA VAL A 24 -19.25 7.14 4.75
C VAL A 24 -20.78 7.24 4.63
N PRO A 25 -21.35 8.40 4.28
CA PRO A 25 -22.80 8.55 4.11
C PRO A 25 -23.42 7.54 3.13
N GLU A 26 -24.58 6.99 3.45
CA GLU A 26 -25.32 6.04 2.60
C GLU A 26 -25.94 6.68 1.34
N SER A 27 -25.90 8.01 1.21
CA SER A 27 -26.33 8.71 -0.01
C SER A 27 -25.46 8.40 -1.23
N VAL A 28 -24.31 7.73 -1.04
CA VAL A 28 -23.51 7.18 -2.13
C VAL A 28 -24.16 5.86 -2.59
N THR A 29 -24.89 5.93 -3.70
CA THR A 29 -25.68 4.82 -4.23
C THR A 29 -25.27 4.43 -5.64
N ALA A 30 -25.57 3.18 -6.01
CA ALA A 30 -25.52 2.70 -7.38
C ALA A 30 -26.71 3.22 -8.21
N ALA A 31 -26.71 2.96 -9.53
CA ALA A 31 -27.77 3.40 -10.44
C ALA A 31 -29.16 2.83 -10.10
N ASP A 32 -29.22 1.70 -9.40
CA ASP A 32 -30.45 1.07 -8.90
C ASP A 32 -30.90 1.58 -7.52
N GLY A 33 -30.16 2.53 -6.93
CA GLY A 33 -30.43 3.10 -5.62
C GLY A 33 -29.81 2.34 -4.45
N THR A 34 -29.15 1.21 -4.67
CA THR A 34 -28.51 0.44 -3.59
C THR A 34 -27.35 1.24 -2.98
N PRO A 35 -27.25 1.38 -1.65
CA PRO A 35 -26.10 2.00 -1.01
C PRO A 35 -24.80 1.23 -1.30
N VAL A 36 -23.77 1.95 -1.74
CA VAL A 36 -22.44 1.40 -2.06
C VAL A 36 -21.31 2.12 -1.32
N ASN A 37 -21.67 2.91 -0.31
CA ASN A 37 -20.77 3.68 0.55
C ASN A 37 -19.63 2.83 1.15
N ALA A 38 -19.94 1.63 1.64
CA ALA A 38 -18.94 0.74 2.25
C ALA A 38 -17.92 0.22 1.23
N VAL A 39 -18.38 -0.19 0.05
CA VAL A 39 -17.52 -0.66 -1.04
C VAL A 39 -16.65 0.49 -1.56
N ARG A 40 -17.25 1.67 -1.76
CA ARG A 40 -16.54 2.89 -2.18
C ARG A 40 -15.44 3.27 -1.18
N GLY A 41 -15.77 3.36 0.11
CA GLY A 41 -14.82 3.74 1.15
C GLY A 41 -13.70 2.72 1.37
N LEU A 42 -13.97 1.42 1.20
CA LEU A 42 -12.95 0.38 1.23
C LEU A 42 -11.96 0.54 0.07
N LEU A 43 -12.45 0.69 -1.16
CA LEU A 43 -11.61 0.83 -2.35
C LEU A 43 -10.77 2.12 -2.30
N ASP A 44 -11.34 3.23 -1.82
CA ASP A 44 -10.62 4.48 -1.60
C ASP A 44 -9.52 4.32 -0.54
N SER A 45 -9.79 3.57 0.52
CA SER A 45 -8.79 3.27 1.56
C SER A 45 -7.64 2.44 1.01
N ILE A 46 -7.92 1.42 0.20
CA ILE A 46 -6.89 0.60 -0.46
C ILE A 46 -6.07 1.44 -1.43
N ALA A 47 -6.71 2.27 -2.26
CA ALA A 47 -6.03 3.14 -3.21
C ALA A 47 -5.10 4.13 -2.50
N ARG A 48 -5.58 4.75 -1.41
CA ARG A 48 -4.79 5.67 -0.59
C ARG A 48 -3.62 4.96 0.10
N LEU A 49 -3.84 3.79 0.68
CA LEU A 49 -2.77 3.01 1.31
C LEU A 49 -1.74 2.58 0.26
N GLY A 50 -2.18 2.10 -0.90
CA GLY A 50 -1.31 1.71 -2.01
C GLY A 50 -0.48 2.87 -2.56
N SER A 51 -1.04 4.08 -2.64
CA SER A 51 -0.30 5.27 -3.08
C SER A 51 0.63 5.81 -2.01
N THR A 52 0.19 5.84 -0.75
CA THR A 52 0.94 6.38 0.39
C THR A 52 2.10 5.47 0.78
N LEU A 53 1.87 4.16 0.71
CA LEU A 53 2.86 3.13 1.05
C LEU A 53 3.54 2.58 -0.20
N ARG A 54 3.40 3.27 -1.35
CA ARG A 54 4.17 3.00 -2.57
C ARG A 54 5.65 3.03 -2.20
N ARG A 55 6.33 1.90 -2.41
CA ARG A 55 7.67 1.62 -1.88
C ARG A 55 8.65 2.76 -2.19
N THR A 56 9.08 3.48 -1.14
CA THR A 56 10.39 4.11 -1.11
C THR A 56 11.42 2.99 -0.98
N SER A 57 11.81 2.38 -2.10
CA SER A 57 13.08 1.66 -2.13
C SER A 57 14.17 2.71 -1.97
N SER A 58 14.72 2.83 -0.75
CA SER A 58 16.00 3.52 -0.56
C SER A 58 17.02 2.85 -1.48
N PRO A 59 17.72 3.58 -2.36
CA PRO A 59 18.86 3.00 -3.03
C PRO A 59 19.93 2.80 -1.94
N ALA A 60 20.08 1.57 -1.48
CA ALA A 60 21.21 1.20 -0.64
C ALA A 60 22.49 1.36 -1.48
N GLY A 61 23.08 2.55 -1.40
CA GLY A 61 24.45 2.80 -1.81
C GLY A 61 25.36 2.06 -0.84
N THR A 62 25.81 0.87 -1.22
CA THR A 62 26.91 0.18 -0.56
C THR A 62 28.01 -0.04 -1.60
N THR A 63 28.77 1.01 -1.88
CA THR A 63 30.11 0.85 -2.47
C THR A 63 31.04 0.45 -1.33
N THR A 64 31.11 -0.85 -1.05
CA THR A 64 32.19 -1.45 -0.27
C THR A 64 33.48 -1.25 -1.07
N GLY A 65 34.26 -0.23 -0.69
CA GLY A 65 35.63 -0.07 -1.12
C GLY A 65 36.48 -1.20 -0.54
N VAL A 66 36.65 -2.29 -1.29
CA VAL A 66 37.72 -3.25 -1.02
C VAL A 66 39.02 -2.61 -1.51
N ARG A 67 39.70 -1.91 -0.61
CA ARG A 67 41.11 -1.54 -0.78
C ARG A 67 41.94 -2.78 -0.42
N GLY A 68 42.08 -3.68 -1.38
CA GLY A 68 42.87 -4.91 -1.27
C GLY A 68 43.57 -5.17 -2.59
N GLY A 69 44.67 -4.46 -2.82
CA GLY A 69 45.54 -4.62 -3.97
C GLY A 69 46.99 -4.49 -3.54
N ALA A 70 47.50 -5.52 -2.87
CA ALA A 70 48.93 -5.79 -2.81
C ALA A 70 49.24 -6.77 -3.95
N SER A 71 50.01 -6.33 -4.95
CA SER A 71 50.93 -7.15 -5.74
C SER A 71 51.52 -6.34 -6.90
N SER A 72 52.70 -5.75 -6.66
CA SER A 72 53.91 -5.85 -7.49
C SER A 72 55.00 -5.01 -6.86
#